data_AF-A0A5V1FRA2-F1
#
_entry.id   AF-A0A5V1FRA2-F1
#
_cell.length_a   1.000
_cell.length_b   1.000
_cell.length_c   1.000
_cell.angle_alpha   90.00
_cell.angle_beta   90.00
_cell.angle_gamma   90.00
#
_symmetry.space_group_name_H-M   'P 1'
#
loop_
_entity.id
_entity.type
_entity.pdbx_description
1 polymer ?
#
loop_
_entity_poly.entity_id
_entity_poly.type
_entity_poly.pdbx_seq_one_letter_code
_entity_poly.pdbx_strand_id
1 'polypeptide(L)'
;MIWAFVKAYWKQLLIVLMLAALVIVGVVAWNVHGDRQYDAGYAQAKADRKAEDDKARQHDEKEKATNEREAQRALDRARNDALDAAARAGRLQQQLVAIREQLRQYNAIVGAGSSAADTGVLLADVLSKSLERNRQLAEYADRAAEAGRVCEKQYDSLTR
;
A
#
# COMPACT_ATOMS: atom_id res chain seq x y z
N MET A 1 2.92 -84.39 28.68
CA MET A 1 1.76 -84.43 27.76
C MET A 1 1.94 -83.52 26.53
N ILE A 2 2.44 -82.29 26.68
CA ILE A 2 2.64 -81.33 25.57
C ILE A 2 3.62 -81.87 24.50
N TRP A 3 4.69 -82.55 24.91
CA TRP A 3 5.72 -83.07 23.99
C TRP A 3 5.24 -84.20 23.07
N ALA A 4 4.26 -85.00 23.51
CA ALA A 4 3.65 -86.06 22.70
C ALA A 4 2.73 -85.47 21.61
N PHE A 5 1.96 -84.43 21.94
CA PHE A 5 1.15 -83.68 20.99
C PHE A 5 2.01 -82.94 19.95
N VAL A 6 3.13 -82.34 20.38
CA VAL A 6 4.07 -81.67 19.48
C VAL A 6 4.66 -82.66 18.48
N LYS A 7 5.07 -83.86 18.89
CA LYS A 7 5.58 -84.89 17.97
C LYS A 7 4.52 -85.42 17.00
N ALA A 8 3.30 -85.63 17.47
CA ALA A 8 2.19 -86.16 16.66
C ALA A 8 1.71 -85.16 15.59
N TYR A 9 1.70 -83.87 15.90
CA TYR A 9 1.15 -82.82 15.04
C TYR A 9 2.19 -81.81 14.53
N TRP A 10 3.49 -82.13 14.61
CA TRP A 10 4.59 -81.23 14.26
C TRP A 10 4.46 -80.63 12.85
N LYS A 11 4.03 -81.43 11.87
CA LYS A 11 3.78 -80.98 10.50
C LYS A 11 2.64 -79.96 10.41
N GLN A 12 1.57 -80.14 11.17
CA GLN A 12 0.44 -79.21 11.20
C GLN A 12 0.82 -77.89 11.90
N LEU A 13 1.59 -77.96 12.99
CA LEU A 13 2.12 -76.77 13.66
C LEU A 13 3.01 -75.94 12.74
N LEU A 14 3.90 -76.59 11.95
CA LEU A 14 4.73 -75.88 10.96
C LEU A 14 3.90 -75.18 9.88
N ILE A 15 2.82 -75.81 9.41
CA ILE A 15 1.92 -75.20 8.42
C ILE A 15 1.23 -73.96 9.01
N VAL A 16 0.70 -74.06 10.24
CA VAL A 16 0.07 -72.91 10.91
C VAL A 16 1.07 -71.77 11.14
N LEU A 17 2.30 -72.08 11.52
CA LEU A 17 3.36 -71.08 11.72
C LEU A 17 3.72 -70.38 10.40
N MET A 18 3.83 -71.13 9.30
CA MET A 18 4.08 -70.57 7.97
C MET A 18 2.92 -69.69 7.49
N LEU A 19 1.67 -70.10 7.72
CA LEU A 19 0.50 -69.28 7.39
C LEU A 19 0.45 -68.00 8.22
N ALA A 20 0.74 -68.09 9.53
CA ALA A 20 0.82 -66.92 10.40
C ALA A 20 1.93 -65.95 9.94
N ALA A 21 3.11 -66.47 9.58
CA ALA A 21 4.20 -65.65 9.04
C ALA A 21 3.80 -64.97 7.72
N LEU A 22 3.10 -65.67 6.82
CA LEU A 22 2.63 -65.11 5.56
C LEU A 22 1.62 -63.98 5.77
N VAL A 23 0.67 -64.15 6.70
CA VAL A 23 -0.30 -63.11 7.07
C VAL A 23 0.42 -61.88 7.65
N ILE A 24 1.38 -62.09 8.56
CA ILE A 24 2.15 -60.99 9.17
C ILE A 24 2.93 -60.22 8.10
N VAL A 25 3.60 -60.91 7.18
CA VAL A 25 4.34 -60.26 6.07
C VAL A 25 3.39 -59.48 5.15
N GLY A 26 2.21 -60.04 4.84
CA GLY A 26 1.20 -59.35 4.03
C GLY A 26 0.70 -58.06 4.69
N VAL A 27 0.40 -58.10 5.99
CA VAL A 27 -0.05 -56.92 6.76
C VAL A 27 1.04 -55.86 6.84
N VAL A 28 2.30 -56.25 7.12
CA VAL A 28 3.43 -55.31 7.18
C VAL A 28 3.69 -54.69 5.81
N ALA A 29 3.68 -55.48 4.74
CA ALA A 29 3.87 -54.96 3.38
C ALA A 29 2.76 -53.99 2.98
N TRP A 30 1.50 -54.29 3.32
CA TRP A 30 0.36 -53.42 3.07
C TRP A 30 0.47 -52.10 3.85
N ASN A 31 0.81 -52.17 5.13
CA ASN A 31 0.93 -50.98 5.98
C ASN A 31 2.08 -50.07 5.52
N VAL A 32 3.25 -50.65 5.23
CA VAL A 32 4.40 -49.90 4.69
C VAL A 32 4.10 -49.29 3.32
N HIS A 33 3.33 -49.99 2.47
CA HIS A 33 2.90 -49.45 1.19
C HIS A 33 1.93 -48.27 1.38
N GLY A 34 0.96 -48.41 2.28
CA GLY A 34 0.00 -47.36 2.64
C GLY A 34 0.66 -46.12 3.22
N ASP A 35 1.53 -46.29 4.22
CA ASP A 35 2.26 -45.18 4.85
C ASP A 35 3.10 -44.41 3.82
N ARG A 36 3.83 -45.11 2.93
CA ARG A 36 4.61 -44.45 1.86
C ARG A 36 3.73 -43.67 0.90
N GLN A 37 2.57 -44.19 0.53
CA GLN A 37 1.64 -43.51 -0.38
C GLN A 37 1.02 -42.28 0.30
N TYR A 38 0.67 -42.42 1.58
CA TYR A 38 0.13 -41.33 2.38
C TYR A 38 1.15 -40.21 2.60
N ASP A 39 2.38 -40.55 2.99
CA ASP A 39 3.47 -39.60 3.19
C ASP A 39 3.82 -38.87 1.89
N ALA A 40 3.86 -39.59 0.76
CA ALA A 40 4.11 -38.98 -0.55
C ALA A 40 3.00 -37.99 -0.94
N GLY A 41 1.73 -38.37 -0.75
CA GLY A 41 0.59 -37.48 -1.01
C GLY A 41 0.56 -36.26 -0.09
N TYR A 42 0.88 -36.45 1.19
CA TYR A 42 0.96 -35.35 2.16
C TYR A 42 2.11 -34.39 1.85
N ALA A 43 3.28 -34.92 1.49
CA ALA A 43 4.43 -34.13 1.06
C ALA A 43 4.11 -33.31 -0.20
N GLN A 44 3.40 -33.91 -1.18
CA GLN A 44 2.95 -33.22 -2.37
C GLN A 44 1.96 -32.10 -2.04
N ALA A 45 0.92 -32.38 -1.27
CA ALA A 45 -0.07 -31.36 -0.88
C ALA A 45 0.58 -30.19 -0.12
N LYS A 46 1.58 -30.46 0.72
CA LYS A 46 2.35 -29.43 1.42
C LYS A 46 3.21 -28.61 0.45
N ALA A 47 3.83 -29.25 -0.54
CA ALA A 47 4.61 -28.56 -1.57
C ALA A 47 3.73 -27.66 -2.44
N ASP A 48 2.57 -28.17 -2.88
CA ASP A 48 1.61 -27.43 -3.70
C ASP A 48 1.08 -26.21 -2.93
N ARG A 49 0.69 -26.39 -1.67
CA ARG A 49 0.24 -25.27 -0.82
C ARG A 49 1.34 -24.22 -0.64
N LYS A 50 2.58 -24.64 -0.42
CA LYS A 50 3.71 -23.72 -0.31
C LYS A 50 3.93 -22.95 -1.62
N ALA A 51 3.84 -23.62 -2.76
CA ALA A 51 3.99 -22.98 -4.06
C ALA A 51 2.90 -21.94 -4.32
N GLU A 52 1.64 -22.21 -3.95
CA GLU A 52 0.55 -21.24 -4.05
C GLU A 52 0.73 -20.06 -3.08
N ASP A 53 1.11 -20.32 -1.82
CA ASP A 53 1.40 -19.26 -0.85
C ASP A 53 2.57 -18.37 -1.32
N ASP A 54 3.62 -18.96 -1.87
CA ASP A 54 4.78 -18.23 -2.42
C ASP A 54 4.38 -17.38 -3.65
N LYS A 55 3.49 -17.88 -4.52
CA LYS A 55 2.94 -17.10 -5.64
C LYS A 55 2.09 -15.93 -5.15
N ALA A 56 1.19 -16.17 -4.20
CA ALA A 56 0.34 -15.14 -3.61
C ALA A 56 1.21 -14.05 -2.97
N ARG A 57 2.22 -14.44 -2.19
CA ARG A 57 3.16 -13.51 -1.58
C ARG A 57 3.91 -12.66 -2.60
N GLN A 58 4.41 -13.28 -3.67
CA GLN A 58 5.10 -12.55 -4.74
C GLN A 58 4.16 -11.56 -5.45
N HIS A 59 2.89 -11.92 -5.61
CA HIS A 59 1.89 -11.02 -6.17
C HIS A 59 1.65 -9.83 -5.24
N ASP A 60 1.38 -10.08 -3.97
CA ASP A 60 1.15 -9.06 -2.95
C ASP A 60 2.35 -8.12 -2.81
N GLU A 61 3.58 -8.65 -2.84
CA GLU A 61 4.80 -7.85 -2.80
C GLU A 61 4.94 -6.93 -4.02
N LYS A 62 4.59 -7.43 -5.22
CA LYS A 62 4.60 -6.63 -6.45
C LYS A 62 3.53 -5.54 -6.44
N GLU A 63 2.32 -5.88 -6.00
CA GLU A 63 1.22 -4.92 -5.88
C GLU A 63 1.55 -3.84 -4.85
N LYS A 64 2.04 -4.24 -3.67
CA LYS A 64 2.48 -3.31 -2.64
C LYS A 64 3.57 -2.37 -3.15
N ALA A 65 4.60 -2.89 -3.81
CA ALA A 65 5.67 -2.07 -4.36
C ALA A 65 5.17 -1.10 -5.44
N THR A 66 4.18 -1.52 -6.24
CA THR A 66 3.57 -0.67 -7.27
C THR A 66 2.74 0.44 -6.64
N ASN A 67 1.87 0.09 -5.69
CA ASN A 67 1.03 1.03 -4.96
C ASN A 67 1.86 2.06 -4.19
N GLU A 68 2.91 1.63 -3.49
CA GLU A 68 3.83 2.54 -2.79
C GLU A 68 4.51 3.53 -3.75
N ARG A 69 4.98 3.06 -4.91
CA ARG A 69 5.58 3.94 -5.93
C ARG A 69 4.57 4.90 -6.52
N GLU A 70 3.35 4.45 -6.79
CA GLU A 70 2.29 5.31 -7.32
C GLU A 70 1.88 6.38 -6.31
N ALA A 71 1.70 5.99 -5.04
CA ALA A 71 1.42 6.93 -3.95
C ALA A 71 2.53 7.96 -3.78
N GLN A 72 3.81 7.55 -3.81
CA GLN A 72 4.94 8.48 -3.77
C GLN A 72 4.93 9.45 -4.96
N ARG A 73 4.70 8.94 -6.18
CA ARG A 73 4.60 9.80 -7.37
C ARG A 73 3.44 10.78 -7.28
N ALA A 74 2.29 10.37 -6.75
CA ALA A 74 1.14 11.25 -6.55
C ALA A 74 1.46 12.36 -5.54
N LEU A 75 2.14 12.03 -4.43
CA LEU A 75 2.61 13.01 -3.45
C LEU A 75 3.63 13.98 -4.06
N ASP A 76 4.59 13.49 -4.84
CA ASP A 76 5.61 14.32 -5.47
C ASP A 76 4.98 15.26 -6.51
N ARG A 77 4.00 14.79 -7.30
CA ARG A 77 3.22 15.64 -8.20
C ARG A 77 2.50 16.75 -7.44
N ALA A 78 1.75 16.40 -6.39
CA ALA A 78 1.03 17.38 -5.58
C ALA A 78 1.98 18.43 -4.95
N ARG A 79 3.16 18.01 -4.49
CA ARG A 79 4.19 18.92 -3.97
C ARG A 79 4.74 19.85 -5.06
N ASN A 80 5.09 19.31 -6.23
CA ASN A 80 5.61 20.11 -7.34
C ASN A 80 4.57 21.11 -7.85
N ASP A 81 3.31 20.70 -7.95
CA ASP A 81 2.20 21.59 -8.35
C ASP A 81 2.02 22.72 -7.34
N ALA A 82 2.09 22.42 -6.04
CA ALA A 82 2.06 23.45 -4.99
C ALA A 82 3.25 24.42 -5.06
N LEU A 83 4.46 23.91 -5.34
CA LEU A 83 5.65 24.74 -5.52
C LEU A 83 5.55 25.64 -6.77
N ASP A 84 5.07 25.11 -7.90
CA ASP A 84 4.88 25.90 -9.12
C ASP A 84 3.80 26.98 -8.92
N ALA A 85 2.69 26.64 -8.27
CA ALA A 85 1.64 27.60 -7.92
C ALA A 85 2.17 28.73 -7.02
N ALA A 86 2.95 28.37 -5.98
CA ALA A 86 3.58 29.35 -5.10
C ALA A 86 4.57 30.25 -5.86
N ALA A 87 5.37 29.68 -6.76
CA ALA A 87 6.32 30.44 -7.58
C ALA A 87 5.61 31.41 -8.54
N ARG A 88 4.50 30.99 -9.17
CA ARG A 88 3.67 31.85 -10.02
C ARG A 88 3.06 33.00 -9.23
N ALA A 89 2.50 32.72 -8.05
CA ALA A 89 1.95 33.75 -7.17
C ALA A 89 3.03 34.76 -6.74
N GLY A 90 4.22 34.29 -6.37
CA GLY A 90 5.35 35.16 -6.01
C GLY A 90 5.80 36.06 -7.16
N ARG A 91 5.88 35.54 -8.39
CA ARG A 91 6.21 36.35 -9.58
C ARG A 91 5.16 37.43 -9.84
N LEU A 92 3.87 37.12 -9.69
CA LEU A 92 2.79 38.11 -9.83
C LEU A 92 2.90 39.22 -8.79
N GLN A 93 3.19 38.88 -7.54
CA GLN A 93 3.42 39.87 -6.48
C GLN A 93 4.62 40.78 -6.80
N GLN A 94 5.73 40.22 -7.28
CA GLN A 94 6.90 41.00 -7.69
C GLN A 94 6.57 41.97 -8.85
N GLN A 95 5.81 41.52 -9.84
CA GLN A 95 5.37 42.37 -10.95
C GLN A 95 4.48 43.52 -10.47
N LEU A 96 3.55 43.27 -9.54
CA LEU A 96 2.70 44.32 -8.97
C LEU A 96 3.51 45.34 -8.18
N VAL A 97 4.50 44.91 -7.40
CA VAL A 97 5.41 45.81 -6.67
C VAL A 97 6.21 46.66 -7.65
N ALA A 98 6.73 46.07 -8.72
CA ALA A 98 7.47 46.81 -9.75
C ALA A 98 6.59 47.84 -10.47
N ILE A 99 5.38 47.47 -10.88
CA ILE A 99 4.40 48.37 -11.52
C ILE A 99 4.06 49.53 -10.57
N ARG A 100 3.80 49.23 -9.29
CA ARG A 100 3.50 50.25 -8.28
C ARG A 100 4.63 51.26 -8.15
N GLU A 101 5.87 50.79 -8.13
CA GLU A 101 7.04 51.65 -7.99
C GLU A 101 7.28 52.51 -9.24
N GLN A 102 7.14 51.94 -10.43
CA GLN A 102 7.20 52.68 -11.69
C GLN A 102 6.15 53.79 -11.77
N LEU A 103 4.91 53.50 -11.35
CA LEU A 103 3.84 54.50 -11.33
C LEU A 103 4.12 55.63 -10.34
N ARG A 104 4.68 55.33 -9.16
CA ARG A 104 5.11 56.37 -8.21
C ARG A 104 6.21 57.26 -8.78
N GLN A 105 7.22 56.66 -9.42
CA GLN A 105 8.31 57.40 -10.05
C GLN A 105 7.79 58.29 -11.20
N TYR A 106 6.87 57.76 -12.02
CA TYR A 106 6.24 58.53 -13.09
C TYR A 106 5.45 59.73 -12.55
N ASN A 107 4.69 59.55 -11.47
CA ASN A 107 3.96 60.62 -10.80
C ASN A 107 4.89 61.72 -10.28
N ALA A 108 6.03 61.33 -9.70
CA ALA A 108 7.03 62.26 -9.17
C ALA A 108 7.75 63.08 -10.26
N ILE A 109 7.96 62.51 -11.46
CA ILE A 109 8.76 63.12 -12.52
C ILE A 109 7.91 64.01 -13.44
N VAL A 110 6.73 63.55 -13.85
CA VAL A 110 6.02 64.16 -15.00
C VAL A 110 4.94 65.16 -14.56
N GLY A 111 4.51 65.15 -13.29
CA GLY A 111 3.30 65.89 -12.90
C GLY A 111 2.09 65.53 -13.76
N ALA A 112 2.13 64.37 -14.44
CA ALA A 112 1.05 63.82 -15.23
C ALA A 112 -0.15 63.71 -14.30
N GLY A 113 -1.27 64.34 -14.67
CA GLY A 113 -2.41 64.61 -13.78
C GLY A 113 -2.56 63.56 -12.68
N SER A 114 -2.16 63.94 -11.46
CA SER A 114 -1.95 63.08 -10.28
C SER A 114 -2.93 61.91 -10.18
N SER A 115 -4.19 62.19 -10.49
CA SER A 115 -5.31 61.27 -10.70
C SER A 115 -4.95 59.93 -11.37
N ALA A 116 -4.32 59.90 -12.55
CA ALA A 116 -4.18 58.66 -13.33
C ALA A 116 -3.15 57.69 -12.72
N ALA A 117 -1.99 58.19 -12.31
CA ALA A 117 -0.96 57.37 -11.67
C ALA A 117 -1.31 57.06 -10.20
N ASP A 118 -2.01 57.94 -9.48
CA ASP A 118 -2.56 57.61 -8.15
C ASP A 118 -3.60 56.48 -8.23
N THR A 119 -4.45 56.51 -9.27
CA THR A 119 -5.41 55.42 -9.54
C THR A 119 -4.68 54.11 -9.85
N GLY A 120 -3.58 54.16 -10.62
CA GLY A 120 -2.76 52.98 -10.89
C GLY A 120 -2.09 52.40 -9.63
N VAL A 121 -1.58 53.26 -8.74
CA VAL A 121 -1.00 52.86 -7.44
C VAL A 121 -2.07 52.23 -6.54
N LEU A 122 -3.27 52.82 -6.48
CA LEU A 122 -4.40 52.25 -5.74
C LEU A 122 -4.79 50.87 -6.29
N LEU A 123 -4.88 50.73 -7.62
CA LEU A 123 -5.19 49.45 -8.24
C LEU A 123 -4.15 48.38 -7.91
N ALA A 124 -2.85 48.73 -7.97
CA ALA A 124 -1.77 47.81 -7.60
C ALA A 124 -1.84 47.40 -6.11
N ASP A 125 -2.21 48.32 -5.21
CA ASP A 125 -2.43 48.03 -3.79
C ASP A 125 -3.62 47.10 -3.57
N VAL A 126 -4.75 47.36 -4.24
CA VAL A 126 -5.96 46.52 -4.16
C VAL A 126 -5.69 45.12 -4.70
N LEU A 127 -5.01 44.99 -5.83
CA LEU A 127 -4.64 43.68 -6.40
C LEU A 127 -3.69 42.91 -5.47
N SER A 128 -2.73 43.60 -4.84
CA SER A 128 -1.83 42.99 -3.86
C SER A 128 -2.59 42.47 -2.63
N LYS A 129 -3.50 43.27 -2.07
CA LYS A 129 -4.35 42.87 -0.93
C LYS A 129 -5.33 41.76 -1.31
N SER A 130 -5.85 41.79 -2.53
CA SER A 130 -6.72 40.73 -3.07
C SER A 130 -5.97 39.40 -3.14
N LEU A 131 -4.75 39.39 -3.69
CA LEU A 131 -3.91 38.19 -3.74
C LEU A 131 -3.61 37.64 -2.33
N GLU A 132 -3.26 38.52 -1.39
CA GLU A 132 -3.02 38.14 0.00
C GLU A 132 -4.26 37.50 0.64
N ARG A 133 -5.44 38.11 0.47
CA ARG A 133 -6.69 37.55 0.99
C ARG A 133 -7.04 36.20 0.36
N ASN A 134 -6.83 36.04 -0.94
CA ASN A 134 -7.06 34.77 -1.63
C ASN A 134 -6.15 33.66 -1.09
N ARG A 135 -4.89 33.97 -0.78
CA ARG A 135 -3.96 33.03 -0.16
C ARG A 135 -4.44 32.58 1.22
N GLN A 136 -4.85 33.52 2.07
CA GLN A 136 -5.38 33.21 3.40
C GLN A 136 -6.66 32.36 3.34
N LEU A 137 -7.53 32.61 2.35
CA LEU A 137 -8.72 31.81 2.12
C LEU A 137 -8.38 30.39 1.66
N ALA A 138 -7.41 30.22 0.77
CA ALA A 138 -6.93 28.91 0.34
C ALA A 138 -6.35 28.11 1.53
N GLU A 139 -5.48 28.72 2.34
CA GLU A 139 -4.91 28.09 3.53
C GLU A 139 -5.98 27.70 4.56
N TYR A 140 -7.01 28.52 4.73
CA TYR A 140 -8.16 28.18 5.57
C TYR A 140 -8.94 26.98 5.01
N ALA A 141 -9.22 26.98 3.71
CA ALA A 141 -9.95 25.89 3.05
C ALA A 141 -9.19 24.57 3.15
N ASP A 142 -7.86 24.58 2.96
CA ASP A 142 -7.02 23.38 3.10
C ASP A 142 -7.05 22.83 4.53
N ARG A 143 -6.90 23.71 5.55
CA ARG A 143 -7.01 23.30 6.96
C ARG A 143 -8.39 22.74 7.31
N ALA A 144 -9.45 23.37 6.82
CA ALA A 144 -10.82 22.91 7.06
C ALA A 144 -11.09 21.55 6.40
N ALA A 145 -10.61 21.35 5.16
CA ALA A 145 -10.73 20.07 4.46
C ALA A 145 -9.93 18.96 5.15
N GLU A 146 -8.73 19.24 5.64
CA GLU A 146 -7.93 18.28 6.40
C GLU A 146 -8.61 17.89 7.72
N ALA A 147 -9.10 18.86 8.49
CA ALA A 147 -9.86 18.60 9.71
C ALA A 147 -11.12 17.76 9.42
N GLY A 148 -11.84 18.06 8.34
CA GLY A 148 -13.01 17.28 7.90
C GLY A 148 -12.67 15.82 7.60
N ARG A 149 -11.58 15.57 6.86
CA ARG A 149 -11.10 14.21 6.57
C ARG A 149 -10.68 13.45 7.83
N VAL A 150 -10.11 14.14 8.82
CA VAL A 150 -9.78 13.52 10.12
C VAL A 150 -11.05 13.11 10.85
N CYS A 151 -12.06 13.99 10.91
CA CYS A 151 -13.36 13.67 11.50
C CYS A 151 -14.03 12.48 10.81
N GLU A 152 -14.02 12.44 9.47
CA GLU A 152 -14.57 11.34 8.69
C GLU A 152 -13.88 10.01 9.01
N LYS A 153 -12.53 9.99 9.04
CA LYS A 153 -11.77 8.79 9.43
C LYS A 153 -12.09 8.31 10.83
N GLN A 154 -12.26 9.23 11.78
CA GLN A 154 -12.63 8.89 13.15
C GLN A 154 -14.04 8.30 13.20
N TYR A 155 -14.99 8.90 12.51
CA TYR A 155 -16.36 8.39 12.42
C TYR A 155 -16.40 6.97 11.82
N ASP A 156 -15.72 6.77 10.69
CA ASP A 156 -15.60 5.47 10.04
C ASP A 156 -14.99 4.41 10.97
N SER A 157 -13.99 4.78 11.79
CA SER A 157 -13.37 3.86 12.74
C SER A 157 -14.28 3.44 13.90
N LEU A 158 -15.33 4.22 14.18
CA LEU A 158 -16.30 3.93 15.23
C LEU A 158 -17.54 3.21 14.71
N THR A 159 -17.82 3.31 13.41
CA THR A 159 -19.06 2.77 12.80
C THR A 159 -18.85 1.56 11.92
N ARG A 160 -17.62 1.28 11.49
CA ARG A 160 -17.23 0.09 10.73
C ARG A 160 -16.58 -0.93 11.64
#